data_AF-A0AAE5CNG8-F1
#
_entry.id   AF-A0AAE5CNG8-F1
#
_cell.length_a   1.000
_cell.length_b   1.000
_cell.length_c   1.000
_cell.angle_alpha   90.00
_cell.angle_beta   90.00
_cell.angle_gamma   90.00
#
_symmetry.space_group_name_H-M   'P 1'
#
loop_
_entity.id
_entity.type
_entity.pdbx_description
1 polymer ?
#
loop_
_entity_poly.entity_id
_entity_poly.type
_entity_poly.pdbx_seq_one_letter_code
_entity_poly.pdbx_strand_id
1 'polypeptide(L)'
;MGRLSWIEKLNRSFELSVDDAIRAAIMEGSESLTSASGPQKKATWVRSAMERMDSMLDEKTRIEVMQRCSCDFEARKTSPLSRILIYHAFTGHSHLVKVQ
;
A
#
# COMPACT_ATOMS: atom_id res chain seq x y z
N MET A 1 12.74 2.21 -19.43
CA MET A 1 11.37 2.42 -18.94
C MET A 1 11.44 2.43 -17.42
N GLY A 2 11.17 3.56 -16.76
CA GLY A 2 11.36 3.70 -15.31
C GLY A 2 10.24 3.03 -14.50
N ARG A 3 10.61 2.43 -13.37
CA ARG A 3 9.67 1.87 -12.39
C ARG A 3 8.82 3.00 -11.80
N LEU A 4 7.55 2.71 -11.51
CA LEU A 4 6.61 3.72 -11.03
C LEU A 4 7.01 4.19 -9.62
N SER A 5 7.08 5.51 -9.41
CA SER A 5 7.55 6.09 -8.14
C SER A 5 6.71 5.67 -6.92
N TRP A 6 5.43 5.37 -7.10
CA TRP A 6 4.56 4.88 -6.03
C TRP A 6 4.78 3.40 -5.69
N ILE A 7 5.20 2.56 -6.64
CA ILE A 7 5.60 1.17 -6.40
C ILE A 7 6.90 1.15 -5.58
N GLU A 8 7.84 2.04 -5.91
CA GLU A 8 9.08 2.20 -5.15
C GLU A 8 8.85 2.69 -3.72
N LYS A 9 7.85 3.55 -3.51
CA LYS A 9 7.44 3.97 -2.16
C LYS A 9 6.85 2.81 -1.37
N LEU A 10 5.99 2.02 -1.99
CA LEU A 10 5.41 0.83 -1.35
C LEU A 10 6.52 -0.18 -0.99
N ASN A 11 7.45 -0.47 -1.91
CA ASN A 11 8.57 -1.36 -1.66
C ASN A 11 9.41 -0.92 -0.43
N ARG A 12 9.75 0.36 -0.37
CA ARG A 12 10.52 0.92 0.76
C ARG A 12 9.75 0.93 2.08
N SER A 13 8.41 1.01 2.04
CA SER A 13 7.61 0.99 3.26
C SER A 13 7.68 -0.33 4.04
N PHE A 14 8.14 -1.39 3.38
CA PHE A 14 8.36 -2.72 3.96
C PHE A 14 9.70 -2.88 4.70
N GLU A 15 10.74 -2.12 4.36
CA GLU A 15 12.14 -2.35 4.81
C GLU A 15 12.33 -2.44 6.33
N LEU A 16 11.43 -1.83 7.12
CA LEU A 16 11.52 -1.77 8.58
C LEU A 16 10.47 -2.62 9.32
N SER A 17 9.54 -3.24 8.59
CA SER A 17 8.37 -3.92 9.18
C SER A 17 8.23 -5.37 8.77
N VAL A 18 8.86 -5.81 7.69
CA VAL A 18 8.76 -7.19 7.21
C VAL A 18 10.10 -7.68 6.72
N ASP A 19 10.31 -9.00 6.74
CA ASP A 19 11.47 -9.61 6.11
C ASP A 19 11.40 -9.56 4.58
N ASP A 20 12.56 -9.83 3.96
CA ASP A 20 12.72 -9.78 2.51
C ASP A 20 11.87 -10.80 1.75
N ALA A 21 11.53 -11.95 2.36
CA ALA A 21 10.72 -12.98 1.72
C ALA A 21 9.25 -12.55 1.64
N ILE A 22 8.70 -12.04 2.75
CA ILE A 22 7.36 -11.47 2.79
C ILE A 22 7.26 -10.25 1.86
N ARG A 23 8.27 -9.37 1.87
CA ARG A 23 8.34 -8.23 0.95
C ARG A 23 8.30 -8.67 -0.51
N ALA A 24 9.12 -9.65 -0.89
CA ALA A 24 9.17 -10.15 -2.26
C ALA A 24 7.83 -10.77 -2.69
N ALA A 25 7.20 -11.55 -1.81
CA ALA A 25 5.89 -12.14 -2.08
C ALA A 25 4.81 -11.08 -2.31
N ILE A 26 4.75 -10.04 -1.48
CA ILE A 26 3.78 -8.95 -1.63
C ILE A 26 4.03 -8.15 -2.92
N MET A 27 5.30 -7.92 -3.26
CA MET A 27 5.72 -7.13 -4.42
C MET A 27 5.68 -7.90 -5.76
N GLU A 28 5.35 -9.19 -5.72
CA GLU A 28 5.31 -10.06 -6.89
C GLU A 28 4.44 -9.46 -8.02
N GLY A 29 4.98 -9.50 -9.24
CA GLY A 29 4.31 -9.00 -10.44
C GLY A 29 4.42 -7.48 -10.67
N SER A 30 5.00 -6.74 -9.72
CA SER A 30 5.21 -5.29 -9.85
C SER A 30 6.15 -4.91 -10.99
N GLU A 31 7.10 -5.79 -11.33
CA GLU A 31 8.05 -5.62 -12.44
C GLU A 31 7.34 -5.40 -13.79
N SER A 32 6.13 -5.95 -13.94
CA SER A 32 5.33 -5.87 -15.16
C SER A 32 4.55 -4.55 -15.29
N LEU A 33 4.55 -3.72 -14.24
CA LEU A 33 3.88 -2.43 -14.22
C LEU A 33 4.83 -1.32 -14.67
N THR A 34 4.39 -0.57 -15.66
CA THR A 34 5.11 0.56 -16.25
C THR A 34 4.23 1.80 -16.29
N SER A 35 4.81 2.96 -16.62
CA SER A 35 4.05 4.19 -16.89
C SER A 35 2.95 3.97 -17.93
N ALA A 36 3.24 3.20 -18.98
CA ALA A 36 2.32 2.85 -20.06
C ALA A 36 1.24 1.81 -19.68
N SER A 37 1.34 1.16 -18.51
CA SER A 37 0.32 0.21 -18.08
C SER A 37 -1.02 0.91 -17.85
N GLY A 38 -2.10 0.31 -18.38
CA GLY A 38 -3.44 0.85 -18.25
C GLY A 38 -3.94 0.89 -16.79
N PRO A 39 -4.93 1.75 -16.48
CA PRO A 39 -5.47 1.90 -15.12
C PRO A 39 -5.95 0.58 -14.52
N GLN A 40 -6.64 -0.26 -15.31
CA GLN A 40 -7.15 -1.56 -14.86
C GLN A 40 -6.02 -2.49 -14.41
N LYS A 41 -4.94 -2.60 -15.21
CA LYS A 41 -3.78 -3.44 -14.86
C LYS A 41 -3.13 -2.99 -13.55
N LYS A 42 -2.97 -1.68 -13.35
CA LYS A 42 -2.44 -1.10 -12.11
C LYS A 42 -3.35 -1.41 -10.92
N ALA A 43 -4.66 -1.21 -11.07
CA ALA A 43 -5.65 -1.47 -10.01
C ALA A 43 -5.73 -2.95 -9.63
N THR A 44 -5.72 -3.87 -10.60
CA THR A 44 -5.70 -5.32 -10.35
C THR A 44 -4.48 -5.74 -9.55
N TRP A 45 -3.30 -5.20 -9.88
CA TRP A 45 -2.09 -5.49 -9.13
C TRP A 45 -2.17 -4.94 -7.71
N VAL A 46 -2.60 -3.68 -7.53
CA VAL A 46 -2.75 -3.07 -6.19
C VAL A 46 -3.69 -3.91 -5.33
N ARG A 47 -4.84 -4.31 -5.85
CA ARG A 47 -5.78 -5.18 -5.14
C ARG A 47 -5.11 -6.49 -4.70
N SER A 48 -4.40 -7.15 -5.61
CA SER A 48 -3.70 -8.40 -5.31
C SER A 48 -2.61 -8.21 -4.24
N ALA A 49 -1.87 -7.10 -4.29
CA ALA A 49 -0.88 -6.76 -3.27
C ALA A 49 -1.53 -6.53 -1.89
N MET A 50 -2.69 -5.88 -1.85
CA MET A 50 -3.45 -5.68 -0.61
C MET A 50 -3.98 -7.00 -0.03
N GLU A 51 -4.46 -7.92 -0.87
CA GLU A 51 -4.90 -9.26 -0.45
C GLU A 51 -3.72 -10.10 0.10
N ARG A 52 -2.53 -9.99 -0.49
CA ARG A 52 -1.29 -10.58 0.06
C ARG A 52 -0.91 -9.97 1.40
N MET A 53 -0.98 -8.65 1.54
CA MET A 53 -0.74 -7.98 2.83
C MET A 53 -1.73 -8.43 3.90
N ASP A 54 -3.00 -8.62 3.54
CA ASP A 54 -4.03 -9.07 4.48
C ASP A 54 -3.78 -10.49 5.00
N SER A 55 -3.35 -11.38 4.12
CA SER A 55 -3.06 -12.79 4.45
C SER A 55 -1.72 -13.01 5.15
N MET A 56 -0.71 -12.18 4.86
CA MET A 56 0.66 -12.40 5.36
C MET A 56 1.03 -11.53 6.56
N LEU A 57 0.35 -10.39 6.76
CA LEU A 57 0.68 -9.43 7.81
C LEU A 57 -0.44 -9.32 8.85
N ASP A 58 -0.03 -9.28 10.11
CA ASP A 58 -0.93 -8.85 11.18
C ASP A 58 -1.36 -7.40 10.99
N GLU A 59 -2.47 -7.04 11.61
CA GLU A 59 -3.09 -5.72 11.48
C GLU A 59 -2.12 -4.58 11.84
N LYS A 60 -1.30 -4.74 12.89
CA LYS A 60 -0.37 -3.70 13.34
C LYS A 60 0.70 -3.47 12.29
N THR A 61 1.35 -4.54 11.81
CA THR A 61 2.39 -4.46 10.77
C THR A 61 1.84 -3.87 9.48
N ARG A 62 0.63 -4.26 9.08
CA ARG A 62 -0.04 -3.73 7.88
C ARG A 62 -0.31 -2.23 7.98
N ILE A 63 -0.81 -1.76 9.12
CA ILE A 63 -1.04 -0.34 9.37
C ILE A 63 0.29 0.42 9.27
N GLU A 64 1.36 -0.08 9.90
CA GLU A 64 2.68 0.56 9.85
C GLU A 64 3.21 0.73 8.42
N VAL A 65 3.09 -0.31 7.59
CA VAL A 65 3.46 -0.26 6.16
C VAL A 65 2.63 0.80 5.42
N MET A 66 1.30 0.74 5.53
CA MET A 66 0.42 1.67 4.81
C MET A 66 0.65 3.12 5.23
N GLN A 67 0.91 3.33 6.52
CA GLN A 67 1.27 4.64 7.04
C GLN A 67 2.53 5.18 6.36
N ARG A 68 3.61 4.39 6.30
CA ARG A 68 4.87 4.80 5.64
C ARG A 68 4.74 4.99 4.13
N CYS A 69 3.81 4.28 3.48
CA CYS A 69 3.54 4.44 2.05
C CYS A 69 2.71 5.70 1.74
N SER A 70 1.94 6.22 2.70
CA SER A 70 1.07 7.38 2.50
C SER A 70 1.90 8.65 2.25
N CYS A 71 1.52 9.42 1.21
CA CYS A 71 2.14 10.72 0.93
C CYS A 71 2.02 11.73 2.09
N ASP A 72 1.11 11.50 3.04
CA ASP A 72 0.86 12.35 4.20
C ASP A 72 1.41 11.79 5.53
N PHE A 73 2.28 10.78 5.49
CA PHE A 73 2.74 10.10 6.72
C PHE A 73 3.26 11.06 7.80
N GLU A 74 4.15 11.98 7.42
CA GLU A 74 4.73 12.94 8.35
C GLU A 74 3.71 13.96 8.86
N ALA A 75 2.70 14.31 8.06
CA ALA A 75 1.62 15.21 8.48
C ALA A 75 0.59 14.55 9.41
N ARG A 76 0.45 13.22 9.37
CA ARG A 76 -0.64 12.48 10.04
C ARG A 76 -0.22 11.57 11.20
N LYS A 77 1.08 11.48 11.52
CA LYS A 77 1.64 10.66 12.62
C LYS A 77 1.09 11.04 14.01
N THR A 78 0.49 12.22 14.16
CA THR A 78 0.14 12.83 15.47
C THR A 78 -1.26 12.50 16.00
N SER A 79 -2.12 11.76 15.28
CA SER A 79 -3.50 11.48 15.72
C SER A 79 -3.84 9.99 15.70
N PRO A 80 -4.46 9.41 16.76
CA PRO A 80 -4.93 8.02 16.78
C PRO A 80 -5.89 7.68 15.62
N LEU A 81 -6.62 8.68 15.11
CA LEU A 81 -7.61 8.51 14.04
C LEU A 81 -6.98 8.37 12.65
N SER A 82 -5.71 8.75 12.47
CA SER A 82 -5.03 8.64 11.17
C SER A 82 -4.79 7.18 10.76
N ARG A 83 -4.69 6.26 11.74
CA ARG A 83 -4.55 4.80 11.51
C ARG A 83 -5.74 4.23 10.74
N ILE A 84 -6.95 4.60 11.14
CA ILE A 84 -8.21 4.12 10.55
C ILE A 84 -8.38 4.73 9.15
N LEU A 85 -8.15 6.05 8.99
CA LEU A 85 -8.33 6.73 7.70
C LEU A 85 -7.39 6.21 6.61
N ILE A 86 -6.14 5.87 6.95
CA ILE A 86 -5.18 5.30 6.00
C ILE A 86 -5.60 3.89 5.59
N TYR A 87 -6.04 3.05 6.53
CA TYR A 87 -6.54 1.71 6.22
C TYR A 87 -7.74 1.75 5.26
N HIS A 88 -8.72 2.61 5.50
CA HIS A 88 -9.91 2.74 4.63
C HIS A 88 -9.59 3.32 3.25
N ALA A 89 -8.64 4.25 3.14
CA ALA A 89 -8.21 4.80 1.84
C ALA A 89 -7.56 3.73 0.94
N PHE A 90 -6.87 2.75 1.52
CA PHE A 90 -6.20 1.68 0.78
C PHE A 90 -7.07 0.44 0.55
N THR A 91 -7.95 0.09 1.48
CA THR A 91 -8.77 -1.14 1.40
C THR A 91 -10.15 -0.92 0.78
N GLY A 92 -10.56 0.32 0.51
CA GLY A 92 -11.84 0.60 -0.14
C GLY A 92 -13.07 0.19 0.67
N HIS A 93 -12.93 -0.07 1.98
CA HIS A 93 -14.07 -0.14 2.89
C HIS A 93 -14.66 1.25 3.09
N SER A 94 -15.32 1.76 2.05
CA SER A 94 -16.07 3.00 2.05
C SER A 94 -17.42 2.76 2.72
N HIS A 95 -17.49 2.96 4.03
CA HIS A 95 -18.78 3.30 4.64
C HIS A 95 -18.97 4.79 4.90
N LEU A 96 -17.93 5.61 4.79
CA LEU A 96 -18.01 7.06 4.93
C LEU A 96 -16.82 7.71 4.21
N VAL A 97 -16.99 8.09 2.94
CA VAL A 97 -16.60 9.41 2.36
C VAL A 97 -17.17 9.40 0.93
N LYS A 98 -18.38 9.93 0.77
CA LYS A 98 -18.80 10.51 -0.51
C LYS A 98 -17.92 11.72 -0.73
N VAL A 99 -17.09 11.68 -1.77
CA VAL A 99 -16.44 12.87 -2.31
C VAL A 99 -17.54 13.68 -2.98
N GLN A 100 -17.87 14.84 -2.41
CA GLN A 100 -18.48 15.96 -3.11
C GLN A 100 -17.38 16.83 -3.69
#